data_AF-A0A2E6I6U4-F1
#
_entry.id   AF-A0A2E6I6U4-F1
#
_cell.length_a   1.000
_cell.length_b   1.000
_cell.length_c   1.000
_cell.angle_alpha   90.00
_cell.angle_beta   90.00
_cell.angle_gamma   90.00
#
_symmetry.space_group_name_H-M   'P 1'
#
loop_
_entity.id
_entity.type
_entity.pdbx_description
1 polymer ?
#
loop_
_entity_poly.entity_id
_entity_poly.type
_entity_poly.pdbx_seq_one_letter_code
_entity_poly.pdbx_strand_id
1 'polypeptide(L)'
;EFGYYWSQRGALEEILALDARTEVLRRRKEAEDAADMLGPKYQSRLMGLYANFQIRGGKRFKVEPSPPKNFLSKRIPLEKEKIEYEWWQTEDSRLSYWLPGLHSLKLKKVNRMIIVLSASAILLLSLNTIFGISIGLGGINNDTIDLSAYILSMERITFSPPHLDSVSLLLIAFFSIILDFTKPLVKYQEEE
;
A
#
# COMPACT_ATOMS: atom_id res chain seq x y z
N GLU A 1 28.57 1.67 -27.30
CA GLU A 1 27.59 0.58 -27.07
C GLU A 1 26.55 0.92 -26.00
N PHE A 2 26.95 1.25 -24.77
CA PHE A 2 26.00 1.62 -23.69
C PHE A 2 25.07 2.80 -24.03
N GLY A 3 25.58 3.91 -24.58
CA GLY A 3 24.73 5.07 -24.91
C GLY A 3 23.64 4.77 -25.95
N TYR A 4 23.95 3.91 -26.92
CA TYR A 4 22.99 3.48 -27.94
C TYR A 4 21.87 2.61 -27.32
N TYR A 5 22.24 1.68 -26.43
CA TYR A 5 21.26 0.89 -25.67
C TYR A 5 20.29 1.78 -24.86
N TRP A 6 20.81 2.78 -24.16
CA TRP A 6 19.99 3.71 -23.37
C TRP A 6 19.05 4.57 -24.24
N SER A 7 19.52 5.01 -25.40
CA SER A 7 18.71 5.74 -26.38
C SER A 7 17.56 4.88 -26.91
N GLN A 8 17.84 3.62 -27.30
CA GLN A 8 16.80 2.68 -27.76
C GLN A 8 15.78 2.35 -26.67
N ARG A 9 16.25 2.21 -25.42
CA ARG A 9 15.35 2.00 -24.27
C ARG A 9 14.43 3.19 -24.03
N GLY A 10 14.96 4.41 -24.14
CA GLY A 10 14.17 5.65 -24.01
C GLY A 10 13.11 5.75 -25.10
N ALA A 11 13.50 5.52 -26.35
CA ALA A 11 12.58 5.53 -27.50
C ALA A 11 11.46 4.48 -27.36
N LEU A 12 11.79 3.26 -26.94
CA LEU A 12 10.78 2.22 -26.77
C LEU A 12 9.83 2.51 -25.61
N GLU A 13 10.32 3.00 -24.46
CA GLU A 13 9.45 3.38 -23.33
C GLU A 13 8.51 4.55 -23.69
N GLU A 14 8.98 5.51 -24.50
CA GLU A 14 8.14 6.58 -25.04
C GLU A 14 7.02 6.02 -25.92
N ILE A 15 7.33 5.06 -26.81
CA ILE A 15 6.33 4.42 -27.68
C ILE A 15 5.34 3.58 -26.87
N LEU A 16 5.80 2.84 -25.87
CA LEU A 16 4.95 2.05 -24.98
C LEU A 16 3.99 2.91 -24.13
N ALA A 17 4.29 4.20 -23.97
CA ALA A 17 3.45 5.16 -23.26
C ALA A 17 2.42 5.86 -24.16
N LEU A 18 2.42 5.63 -25.47
CA LEU A 18 1.48 6.25 -26.40
C LEU A 18 0.06 5.66 -26.25
N ASP A 19 -0.91 6.56 -26.15
CA ASP A 19 -2.34 6.20 -26.07
C ASP A 19 -3.05 6.23 -27.44
N ALA A 20 -2.35 6.61 -28.51
CA ALA A 20 -2.91 6.74 -29.86
C ALA A 20 -2.43 5.64 -30.81
N ARG A 21 -3.38 4.83 -31.32
CA ARG A 21 -3.11 3.74 -32.28
C ARG A 21 -2.36 4.19 -33.53
N THR A 22 -2.71 5.35 -34.09
CA THR A 22 -2.09 5.91 -35.29
C THR A 22 -0.62 6.25 -35.08
N GLU A 23 -0.28 6.77 -33.90
CA GLU A 23 1.08 7.14 -33.54
C GLU A 23 1.96 5.91 -33.29
N VAL A 24 1.39 4.87 -32.65
CA VAL A 24 2.04 3.55 -32.49
C VAL A 24 2.34 2.91 -33.85
N LEU A 25 1.43 3.02 -34.83
CA LEU A 25 1.67 2.52 -36.19
C LEU A 25 2.74 3.32 -36.93
N ARG A 26 2.78 4.65 -36.75
CA ARG A 26 3.78 5.52 -37.35
C ARG A 26 5.20 5.16 -36.88
N ARG A 27 5.36 4.89 -35.58
CA ARG A 27 6.64 4.52 -34.96
C ARG A 27 6.88 3.01 -34.86
N ARG A 28 6.12 2.20 -35.61
CA ARG A 28 6.18 0.73 -35.53
C ARG A 28 7.58 0.18 -35.78
N LYS A 29 8.23 0.65 -36.85
CA LYS A 29 9.57 0.15 -37.24
C LYS A 29 10.61 0.43 -36.15
N GLU A 30 10.59 1.65 -35.62
CA GLU A 30 11.46 2.08 -34.52
C GLU A 30 11.23 1.24 -33.26
N ALA A 31 9.98 0.93 -32.93
CA ALA A 31 9.63 0.10 -31.78
C ALA A 31 10.12 -1.35 -31.93
N GLU A 32 9.93 -1.95 -33.10
CA GLU A 32 10.36 -3.33 -33.38
C GLU A 32 11.90 -3.44 -33.35
N ASP A 33 12.61 -2.48 -33.97
CA ASP A 33 14.08 -2.46 -34.00
C ASP A 33 14.66 -2.26 -32.58
N ALA A 34 14.07 -1.37 -31.78
CA ALA A 34 14.46 -1.17 -30.38
C ALA A 34 14.17 -2.40 -29.51
N ALA A 35 13.00 -3.02 -29.67
CA ALA A 35 12.64 -4.21 -28.90
C ALA A 35 13.51 -5.42 -29.25
N ASP A 36 13.93 -5.57 -30.51
CA ASP A 36 14.86 -6.62 -30.94
C ASP A 36 16.23 -6.45 -30.25
N MET A 37 16.73 -5.23 -30.20
CA MET A 37 18.00 -4.91 -29.52
C MET A 37 17.93 -5.07 -27.99
N LEU A 38 16.81 -4.71 -27.36
CA LEU A 38 16.66 -4.72 -25.89
C LEU A 38 16.31 -6.12 -25.34
N GLY A 39 15.79 -7.01 -26.17
CA GLY A 39 15.57 -8.41 -25.87
C GLY A 39 14.13 -8.79 -25.45
N PRO A 40 13.90 -10.07 -25.07
CA PRO A 40 12.57 -10.68 -25.00
C PRO A 40 11.57 -9.99 -24.06
N LYS A 41 12.05 -9.43 -22.95
CA LYS A 41 11.22 -8.69 -21.98
C LYS A 41 10.59 -7.43 -22.59
N TYR A 42 11.28 -6.79 -23.51
CA TYR A 42 10.79 -5.59 -24.20
C TYR A 42 9.92 -5.95 -25.40
N GLN A 43 10.22 -7.07 -26.06
CA GLN A 43 9.39 -7.65 -27.12
C GLN A 43 8.00 -8.06 -26.60
N SER A 44 7.91 -8.71 -25.43
CA SER A 44 6.63 -9.09 -24.82
C SER A 44 5.76 -7.86 -24.50
N ARG A 45 6.37 -6.79 -24.01
CA ARG A 45 5.68 -5.51 -23.72
C ARG A 45 5.16 -4.85 -24.98
N LEU A 46 5.95 -4.83 -26.04
CA LEU A 46 5.53 -4.29 -27.33
C LEU A 46 4.37 -5.11 -27.93
N MET A 47 4.43 -6.44 -27.80
CA MET A 47 3.34 -7.33 -28.22
C MET A 47 2.05 -7.10 -27.42
N GLY A 48 2.14 -6.82 -26.12
CA GLY A 48 0.96 -6.42 -25.33
C GLY A 48 0.36 -5.08 -25.76
N LEU A 49 1.20 -4.09 -26.12
CA LEU A 49 0.72 -2.82 -26.69
C LEU A 49 -0.01 -3.05 -28.03
N TYR A 50 0.53 -3.90 -28.90
CA TYR A 50 -0.11 -4.25 -30.17
C TYR A 50 -1.41 -5.01 -29.98
N ALA A 51 -1.47 -5.94 -29.02
CA ALA A 51 -2.71 -6.64 -28.67
C ALA A 51 -3.79 -5.66 -28.22
N ASN A 52 -3.44 -4.68 -27.36
CA ASN A 52 -4.37 -3.66 -26.88
C ASN A 52 -4.98 -2.81 -28.01
N PHE A 53 -4.16 -2.41 -28.99
CA PHE A 53 -4.63 -1.62 -30.13
C PHE A 53 -5.14 -2.46 -31.31
N GLN A 54 -5.30 -3.78 -31.13
CA GLN A 54 -5.67 -4.73 -32.19
C GLN A 54 -4.80 -4.56 -33.44
N ILE A 55 -3.51 -4.30 -33.23
CA ILE A 55 -2.49 -4.22 -34.28
C ILE A 55 -1.95 -5.64 -34.47
N ARG A 56 -1.95 -6.12 -35.71
CA ARG A 56 -1.37 -7.44 -36.02
C ARG A 56 0.14 -7.39 -35.77
N GLY A 57 0.57 -7.97 -34.66
CA GLY A 57 1.97 -8.13 -34.31
C GLY A 57 2.74 -8.78 -35.45
N GLY A 58 3.91 -8.24 -35.78
CA GLY A 58 4.76 -8.87 -36.78
C GLY A 58 5.12 -10.29 -36.33
N LYS A 59 5.19 -11.26 -37.24
CA LYS A 59 5.60 -12.65 -36.94
C LYS A 59 7.03 -12.78 -36.37
N ARG A 60 7.70 -11.65 -36.10
CA ARG A 60 9.10 -11.54 -35.70
C ARG A 60 9.33 -11.94 -34.25
N PHE A 61 8.36 -11.72 -33.36
CA PHE A 61 8.48 -12.05 -31.94
C PHE A 61 7.54 -13.19 -31.56
N LYS A 62 8.10 -14.33 -31.14
CA LYS A 62 7.36 -15.48 -30.59
C LYS A 62 7.34 -15.42 -29.06
N VAL A 63 6.92 -14.29 -28.50
CA VAL A 63 6.89 -14.07 -27.04
C VAL A 63 5.45 -13.79 -26.62
N GLU A 64 5.06 -14.34 -25.48
CA GLU A 64 3.73 -14.11 -24.91
C GLU A 64 3.54 -12.61 -24.59
N PRO A 65 2.43 -11.99 -25.00
CA PRO A 65 2.19 -10.57 -24.81
C PRO A 65 2.04 -10.25 -23.32
N SER A 66 2.87 -9.33 -22.81
CA SER A 66 2.76 -8.81 -21.44
C SER A 66 1.97 -7.49 -21.47
N PRO A 67 1.02 -7.26 -20.54
CA PRO A 67 0.28 -6.01 -20.50
C PRO A 67 1.22 -4.80 -20.36
N PRO A 68 0.93 -3.67 -21.03
CA PRO A 68 1.78 -2.47 -20.97
C PRO A 68 1.76 -1.85 -19.56
N LYS A 69 2.83 -1.14 -19.21
CA LYS A 69 3.08 -0.56 -17.88
C LYS A 69 1.96 0.39 -17.40
N ASN A 70 1.27 1.06 -18.34
CA ASN A 70 0.14 1.95 -18.06
C ASN A 70 -1.12 1.22 -17.57
N PHE A 71 -1.24 -0.09 -17.79
CA PHE A 71 -2.28 -0.91 -17.15
C PHE A 71 -1.97 -1.19 -15.68
N LEU A 72 -0.69 -1.26 -15.32
CA LEU A 72 -0.24 -1.49 -13.95
C LEU A 72 -0.39 -0.23 -13.09
N SER A 73 -0.08 0.96 -13.64
CA SER A 73 -0.30 2.24 -12.94
C SER A 73 -1.78 2.57 -12.73
N LYS A 74 -2.69 2.07 -13.59
CA LYS A 74 -4.14 2.21 -13.39
C LYS A 74 -4.70 1.22 -12.36
N ARG A 75 -4.07 0.05 -12.19
CA ARG A 75 -4.45 -0.92 -11.14
C ARG A 75 -4.04 -0.48 -9.74
N ILE A 76 -2.85 0.11 -9.56
CA ILE A 76 -2.31 0.42 -8.22
C ILE A 76 -3.21 1.39 -7.39
N PRO A 77 -3.79 2.47 -7.94
CA PRO A 77 -4.73 3.33 -7.20
C PRO A 77 -6.04 2.61 -6.88
N LEU A 78 -6.58 1.88 -7.86
CA LEU A 78 -7.90 1.25 -7.78
C LEU A 78 -7.90 0.03 -6.86
N GLU A 79 -6.80 -0.73 -6.85
CA GLU A 79 -6.57 -1.88 -5.96
C GLU A 79 -6.35 -1.43 -4.52
N LYS A 80 -5.58 -0.36 -4.29
CA LYS A 80 -5.40 0.18 -2.93
C LYS A 80 -6.71 0.73 -2.36
N GLU A 81 -7.47 1.49 -3.14
CA GLU A 81 -8.79 2.01 -2.75
C GLU A 81 -9.79 0.86 -2.49
N LYS A 82 -9.74 -0.19 -3.31
CA LYS A 82 -10.54 -1.42 -3.11
C LYS A 82 -10.16 -2.13 -1.80
N ILE A 83 -8.86 -2.28 -1.51
CA ILE A 83 -8.36 -2.92 -0.28
C ILE A 83 -8.76 -2.10 0.97
N GLU A 84 -8.64 -0.76 0.93
CA GLU A 84 -9.03 0.10 2.04
C GLU A 84 -10.55 0.07 2.28
N TYR A 85 -11.34 0.09 1.20
CA TYR A 85 -12.79 -0.08 1.28
C TYR A 85 -13.17 -1.46 1.82
N GLU A 86 -12.54 -2.53 1.32
CA GLU A 86 -12.75 -3.89 1.79
C GLU A 86 -12.38 -4.04 3.27
N TRP A 87 -11.27 -3.41 3.72
CA TRP A 87 -10.86 -3.42 5.12
C TRP A 87 -11.89 -2.77 6.04
N TRP A 88 -12.41 -1.58 5.70
CA TRP A 88 -13.45 -0.91 6.50
C TRP A 88 -14.81 -1.64 6.50
N GLN A 89 -15.06 -2.48 5.49
CA GLN A 89 -16.31 -3.22 5.33
C GLN A 89 -16.20 -4.70 5.74
N THR A 90 -15.05 -5.13 6.30
CA THR A 90 -14.74 -6.54 6.60
C THR A 90 -15.68 -7.15 7.66
N GLU A 91 -16.26 -8.30 7.31
CA GLU A 91 -17.00 -9.18 8.22
C GLU A 91 -16.09 -10.28 8.77
N ASP A 92 -15.28 -10.91 7.91
CA ASP A 92 -14.33 -11.95 8.27
C ASP A 92 -12.89 -11.40 8.32
N SER A 93 -12.51 -10.84 9.47
CA SER A 93 -11.14 -10.40 9.75
C SER A 93 -10.24 -11.58 10.14
N ARG A 94 -8.91 -11.41 10.01
CA ARG A 94 -7.94 -12.40 10.54
C ARG A 94 -8.15 -12.64 12.04
N LEU A 95 -8.60 -11.61 12.75
CA LEU A 95 -8.95 -11.66 14.18
C LEU A 95 -10.15 -12.61 14.44
N SER A 96 -11.19 -12.54 13.61
CA SER A 96 -12.33 -13.48 13.65
C SER A 96 -11.91 -14.92 13.36
N TYR A 97 -10.97 -15.12 12.41
CA TYR A 97 -10.42 -16.44 12.12
C TYR A 97 -9.57 -17.00 13.29
N TRP A 98 -8.77 -16.16 13.94
CA TRP A 98 -7.90 -16.58 15.04
C TRP A 98 -8.68 -16.84 16.34
N LEU A 99 -9.80 -16.14 16.55
CA LEU A 99 -10.70 -16.29 17.70
C LEU A 99 -12.08 -16.80 17.26
N PRO A 100 -12.18 -18.04 16.76
CA PRO A 100 -13.42 -18.55 16.17
C PRO A 100 -14.57 -18.69 17.18
N GLY A 101 -14.27 -18.72 18.48
CA GLY A 101 -15.26 -18.78 19.57
C GLY A 101 -16.03 -17.48 19.81
N LEU A 102 -15.58 -16.34 19.26
CA LEU A 102 -16.20 -15.04 19.46
C LEU A 102 -17.01 -14.64 18.22
N HIS A 103 -18.26 -15.10 18.18
CA HIS A 103 -19.16 -14.83 17.06
C HIS A 103 -19.38 -13.31 16.80
N SER A 104 -19.25 -12.48 17.83
CA SER A 104 -19.33 -11.02 17.72
C SER A 104 -18.26 -10.41 16.79
N LEU A 105 -17.11 -11.06 16.59
CA LEU A 105 -16.03 -10.56 15.72
C LEU A 105 -16.36 -10.69 14.22
N LYS A 106 -17.37 -11.50 13.87
CA LYS A 106 -17.92 -11.56 12.51
C LYS A 106 -18.82 -10.37 12.19
N LEU A 107 -19.26 -9.63 13.21
CA LEU A 107 -20.10 -8.47 13.02
C LEU A 107 -19.25 -7.29 12.55
N LYS A 108 -19.57 -6.78 11.36
CA LYS A 108 -19.02 -5.57 10.76
C LYS A 108 -18.94 -4.36 11.72
N LYS A 109 -19.95 -4.20 12.58
CA LYS A 109 -19.98 -3.12 13.58
C LYS A 109 -18.84 -3.25 14.60
N VAL A 110 -18.55 -4.47 15.04
CA VAL A 110 -17.50 -4.76 16.03
C VAL A 110 -16.12 -4.55 15.41
N ASN A 111 -15.88 -5.04 14.19
CA ASN A 111 -14.61 -4.80 13.49
C ASN A 111 -14.32 -3.30 13.34
N ARG A 112 -15.33 -2.50 12.94
CA ARG A 112 -15.18 -1.03 12.85
C ARG A 112 -14.89 -0.38 14.20
N MET A 113 -15.57 -0.82 15.25
CA MET A 113 -15.32 -0.31 16.60
C MET A 113 -13.88 -0.60 17.03
N ILE A 114 -13.37 -1.80 16.77
CA ILE A 114 -11.97 -2.17 17.06
C ILE A 114 -11.00 -1.30 16.27
N ILE A 115 -11.26 -1.07 14.97
CA ILE A 115 -10.43 -0.20 14.12
C ILE A 115 -10.38 1.23 14.69
N VAL A 116 -11.54 1.84 14.97
CA VAL A 116 -11.61 3.21 15.48
C VAL A 116 -10.93 3.34 16.84
N LEU A 117 -11.19 2.41 17.76
CA LEU A 117 -10.57 2.43 19.09
C LEU A 117 -9.06 2.26 19.02
N SER A 118 -8.58 1.31 18.21
CA SER A 118 -7.14 1.03 18.08
C SER A 118 -6.42 2.22 17.42
N ALA A 119 -6.99 2.76 16.34
CA ALA A 119 -6.43 3.93 15.65
C ALA A 119 -6.43 5.17 16.55
N SER A 120 -7.52 5.40 17.30
CA SER A 120 -7.61 6.51 18.25
C SER A 120 -6.60 6.37 19.39
N ALA A 121 -6.40 5.16 19.93
CA ALA A 121 -5.41 4.91 20.97
C ALA A 121 -3.98 5.19 20.48
N ILE A 122 -3.61 4.68 19.29
CA ILE A 122 -2.30 4.96 18.68
C ILE A 122 -2.11 6.45 18.46
N LEU A 123 -3.13 7.14 17.94
CA LEU A 123 -3.08 8.58 17.69
C LEU A 123 -2.87 9.36 19.00
N LEU A 124 -3.64 9.06 20.05
CA LEU A 124 -3.54 9.74 21.34
C LEU A 124 -2.16 9.52 21.98
N LEU A 125 -1.64 8.29 21.95
CA LEU A 125 -0.30 7.98 22.48
C LEU A 125 0.80 8.70 21.68
N SER A 126 0.65 8.78 20.36
CA SER A 126 1.58 9.49 19.49
C SER A 126 1.54 11.01 19.72
N LEU A 127 0.35 11.59 19.88
CA LEU A 127 0.18 13.01 20.21
C LEU A 127 0.75 13.33 21.59
N ASN A 128 0.51 12.47 22.58
CA ASN A 128 1.13 12.58 23.90
C ASN A 128 2.66 12.58 23.79
N THR A 129 3.23 11.70 22.97
CA THR A 129 4.69 11.58 22.78
C THR A 129 5.29 12.82 22.13
N ILE A 130 4.64 13.37 21.09
CA ILE A 130 5.21 14.45 20.26
C ILE A 130 4.98 15.82 20.88
N PHE A 131 3.78 16.06 21.39
CA PHE A 131 3.34 17.40 21.82
C PHE A 131 3.15 17.52 23.32
N GLY A 132 2.98 16.41 24.02
CA GLY A 132 2.45 16.41 25.37
C GLY A 132 0.98 16.78 25.40
N ILE A 133 0.20 16.10 26.23
CA ILE A 133 -1.25 16.35 26.40
C ILE A 133 -1.63 16.59 27.86
N SER A 134 -0.63 16.78 28.74
CA SER A 134 -0.88 17.06 30.15
C SER A 134 -1.66 18.37 30.32
N ILE A 135 -2.66 18.38 31.18
CA ILE A 135 -3.37 19.60 31.55
C ILE A 135 -3.21 19.72 33.06
N GLY A 136 -2.41 20.69 33.50
CA GLY A 136 -2.13 20.93 34.92
C GLY A 136 -3.09 21.95 35.52
N LEU A 137 -3.10 22.07 36.86
CA LEU A 137 -3.89 23.09 37.57
C LEU A 137 -3.55 24.54 37.19
N GLY A 138 -2.37 24.78 36.60
CA GLY A 138 -1.92 26.10 36.16
C GLY A 138 -2.24 26.45 34.70
N GLY A 139 -2.90 25.56 33.95
CA GLY A 139 -3.19 25.74 32.53
C GLY A 139 -2.73 24.58 31.65
N ILE A 140 -2.63 24.84 30.34
CA ILE A 140 -2.16 23.87 29.35
C ILE A 140 -0.62 23.78 29.49
N ASN A 141 -0.15 22.69 30.08
CA ASN A 141 1.27 22.37 30.14
C ASN A 141 1.54 21.35 29.05
N ASN A 142 2.34 21.68 28.04
CA ASN A 142 2.66 20.78 26.92
C ASN A 142 3.60 19.63 27.35
N ASP A 143 3.52 19.14 28.58
CA ASP A 143 4.30 18.00 29.03
C ASP A 143 3.63 16.70 28.60
N THR A 144 4.46 15.72 28.31
CA THR A 144 4.06 14.33 28.08
C THR A 144 3.68 13.68 29.39
N ILE A 145 2.68 12.80 29.36
CA ILE A 145 2.34 11.92 30.47
C ILE A 145 3.10 10.61 30.26
N ASP A 146 3.97 10.26 31.20
CA ASP A 146 4.67 8.98 31.20
C ASP A 146 3.77 7.90 31.82
N LEU A 147 3.23 7.03 30.97
CA LEU A 147 2.33 5.95 31.37
C LEU A 147 3.03 4.91 32.26
N SER A 148 4.33 4.67 32.02
CA SER A 148 5.11 3.77 32.86
C SER A 148 5.29 4.31 34.28
N ALA A 149 5.60 5.59 34.41
CA ALA A 149 5.69 6.28 35.69
C ALA A 149 4.33 6.37 36.38
N TYR A 150 3.26 6.61 35.62
CA TYR A 150 1.89 6.65 36.13
C TYR A 150 1.44 5.30 36.71
N ILE A 151 1.63 4.20 35.98
CA ILE A 151 1.27 2.86 36.45
C ILE A 151 2.10 2.45 37.67
N LEU A 152 3.40 2.79 37.68
CA LEU A 152 4.29 2.52 38.81
C LEU A 152 4.14 3.51 39.97
N SER A 153 3.20 4.46 39.88
CA SER A 153 2.93 5.47 40.91
C SER A 153 4.18 6.25 41.34
N MET A 154 5.02 6.62 40.37
CA MET A 154 6.25 7.39 40.60
C MET A 154 5.95 8.86 40.91
N GLU A 155 6.88 9.54 41.59
CA GLU A 155 6.72 10.95 41.98
C GLU A 155 6.67 11.91 40.77
N ARG A 156 7.44 11.61 39.72
CA ARG A 156 7.45 12.40 38.48
C ARG A 156 6.73 11.62 37.37
N ILE A 157 5.54 12.08 37.01
CA ILE A 157 4.68 11.49 35.98
C ILE A 157 4.69 12.25 34.65
N THR A 158 5.27 13.46 34.62
CA THR A 158 5.34 14.30 33.42
C THR A 158 6.78 14.61 33.01
N PHE A 159 7.00 14.66 31.70
CA PHE A 159 8.29 14.94 31.08
C PHE A 159 8.11 15.87 29.87
N SER A 160 9.13 16.67 29.55
CA SER A 160 9.08 17.55 28.39
C SER A 160 9.09 16.76 27.08
N PRO A 161 8.26 17.13 26.08
CA PRO A 161 8.24 16.45 24.79
C PRO A 161 9.50 16.73 23.96
N PRO A 162 9.87 15.83 23.04
CA PRO A 162 9.27 14.52 22.82
C PRO A 162 9.75 13.47 23.83
N HIS A 163 8.84 12.68 24.38
CA HIS A 163 9.16 11.61 25.33
C HIS A 163 8.26 10.39 25.09
N LEU A 164 8.88 9.22 24.93
CA LEU A 164 8.19 7.95 24.71
C LEU A 164 8.57 6.96 25.81
N ASP A 165 7.61 6.60 26.66
CA ASP A 165 7.81 5.61 27.70
C ASP A 165 7.59 4.17 27.20
N SER A 166 8.12 3.20 27.95
CA SER A 166 8.08 1.79 27.56
C SER A 166 6.65 1.23 27.48
N VAL A 167 5.73 1.72 28.33
CA VAL A 167 4.34 1.27 28.32
C VAL A 167 3.60 1.84 27.11
N SER A 168 3.75 3.13 26.82
CA SER A 168 3.22 3.73 25.59
C SER A 168 3.72 3.03 24.34
N LEU A 169 5.01 2.70 24.26
CA LEU A 169 5.58 1.95 23.15
C LEU A 169 4.92 0.56 23.01
N LEU A 170 4.75 -0.16 24.12
CA LEU A 170 4.10 -1.47 24.14
C LEU A 170 2.63 -1.38 23.69
N LEU A 171 1.89 -0.38 24.16
CA LEU A 171 0.50 -0.15 23.78
C LEU A 171 0.38 0.21 22.30
N ILE A 172 1.23 1.10 21.78
CA ILE A 172 1.27 1.43 20.34
C ILE A 172 1.52 0.16 19.53
N ALA A 173 2.50 -0.66 19.91
CA ALA A 173 2.79 -1.92 19.22
C ALA A 173 1.59 -2.88 19.29
N PHE A 174 0.98 -3.04 20.46
CA PHE A 174 -0.18 -3.91 20.67
C PHE A 174 -1.37 -3.49 19.81
N PHE A 175 -1.76 -2.21 19.82
CA PHE A 175 -2.86 -1.71 18.99
C PHE A 175 -2.54 -1.76 17.50
N SER A 176 -1.26 -1.57 17.12
CA SER A 176 -0.84 -1.71 15.72
C SER A 176 -0.99 -3.15 15.22
N ILE A 177 -0.65 -4.13 16.07
CA ILE A 177 -0.88 -5.54 15.80
C ILE A 177 -2.38 -5.80 15.67
N ILE A 178 -3.20 -5.38 16.63
CA ILE A 178 -4.66 -5.54 16.53
C ILE A 178 -5.20 -4.96 15.23
N LEU A 179 -4.75 -3.76 14.86
CA LEU A 179 -5.15 -3.10 13.62
C LEU A 179 -4.80 -3.96 12.40
N ASP A 180 -3.60 -4.56 12.35
CA ASP A 180 -3.23 -5.49 11.26
C ASP A 180 -4.12 -6.74 11.21
N PHE A 181 -4.49 -7.28 12.37
CA PHE A 181 -5.38 -8.44 12.46
C PHE A 181 -6.84 -8.12 12.09
N THR A 182 -7.25 -6.85 12.07
CA THR A 182 -8.59 -6.46 11.57
C THR A 182 -8.70 -6.52 10.04
N LYS A 183 -7.58 -6.65 9.32
CA LYS A 183 -7.58 -6.74 7.85
C LYS A 183 -8.31 -8.01 7.37
N PRO A 184 -8.91 -7.96 6.18
CA PRO A 184 -9.59 -9.10 5.58
C PRO A 184 -8.58 -10.23 5.32
N LEU A 185 -9.07 -11.47 5.36
CA LEU A 185 -8.28 -12.61 4.89
C LEU A 185 -8.11 -12.46 3.37
N VAL A 186 -6.86 -12.40 2.89
CA VAL A 186 -6.57 -12.44 1.46
C VAL A 186 -7.00 -13.82 0.94
N LYS A 187 -8.20 -13.91 0.39
CA LYS A 187 -8.63 -15.09 -0.36
C LYS A 187 -7.88 -15.02 -1.68
N TYR A 188 -6.82 -15.81 -1.81
CA TYR A 188 -6.31 -16.15 -3.13
C TYR A 188 -7.48 -16.76 -3.90
N GLN A 189 -7.94 -16.10 -4.95
CA GLN A 189 -8.79 -16.77 -5.91
C GLN A 189 -7.90 -17.86 -6.51
N GLU A 190 -8.11 -19.11 -6.08
CA GLU A 190 -7.75 -20.26 -6.90
C GLU A 190 -8.57 -20.09 -8.19
N GLU A 191 -7.93 -19.54 -9.21
CA GLU A 191 -8.41 -19.60 -10.59
C GLU A 191 -8.35 -21.08 -10.99
N GLU A 192 -9.51 -21.76 -10.90
CA GLU A 192 -9.77 -23.06 -11.57
C GLU A 192 -9.72 -22.92 -13.10
#